data_AF-A0A7W1TBY9-F1
#
_entry.id   AF-A0A7W1TBY9-F1
#
_cell.length_a   1.000
_cell.length_b   1.000
_cell.length_c   1.000
_cell.angle_alpha   90.00
_cell.angle_beta   90.00
_cell.angle_gamma   90.00
#
_symmetry.space_group_name_H-M   'P 1'
#
loop_
_entity.id
_entity.type
_entity.pdbx_description
1 polymer ?
#
loop_
_entity_poly.entity_id
_entity_poly.type
_entity_poly.pdbx_seq_one_letter_code
_entity_poly.pdbx_strand_id
1 'polypeptide(L)'
;MPLLPRLRSALLLSLIGLGTLPAQEPLPKPDAQPDASALATIIIPDLKTALTHIELIAQRFSPETVKPGMLAAMLGGSLGDPGLSTLENKPVIVVIAPGVPMPTMAFIVPSTKAQGYLDAGAALGMVMGKTVGNLAILARDPDGQALGERVAASYASLIATPVKGDLRILIAPDKLFATYGPFMTMGLQRAAMQMAKQPGQEMAAKILPLEAAAFLAIASEITASQMDVALDAQTVSFDTVI
;
A
#
# COMPACT_ATOMS: atom_id res chain seq x y z
N MET A 1 -39.65 -42.61 -44.68
CA MET A 1 -39.55 -41.31 -43.97
C MET A 1 -38.08 -40.99 -43.68
N PRO A 2 -37.44 -40.05 -44.41
CA PRO A 2 -36.12 -39.55 -44.06
C PRO A 2 -36.08 -38.00 -44.00
N LEU A 3 -35.99 -37.42 -42.79
CA LEU A 3 -35.81 -35.98 -42.56
C LEU A 3 -34.83 -35.74 -41.40
N LEU A 4 -33.61 -36.28 -41.50
CA LEU A 4 -32.58 -36.10 -40.45
C LEU A 4 -31.17 -35.61 -40.85
N PRO A 5 -30.80 -35.28 -42.12
CA PRO A 5 -29.46 -34.76 -42.38
C PRO A 5 -29.34 -33.22 -42.43
N ARG A 6 -30.42 -32.44 -42.32
CA ARG A 6 -30.37 -30.98 -42.56
C ARG A 6 -30.15 -30.08 -41.34
N LEU A 7 -30.12 -30.62 -40.12
CA LEU A 7 -29.93 -29.83 -38.89
C LEU A 7 -28.47 -29.61 -38.48
N ARG A 8 -27.50 -30.32 -39.07
CA ARG A 8 -26.08 -30.17 -38.70
C ARG A 8 -25.38 -28.98 -39.37
N SER A 9 -25.88 -28.49 -40.51
CA SER A 9 -25.25 -27.39 -41.24
C SER A 9 -25.65 -26.00 -40.72
N ALA A 10 -26.71 -25.88 -39.91
CA ALA A 10 -27.14 -24.61 -39.35
C ALA A 10 -26.36 -24.21 -38.08
N LEU A 11 -25.75 -25.17 -37.37
CA LEU A 11 -24.99 -24.89 -36.13
C LEU A 11 -23.53 -24.50 -36.39
N LEU A 12 -23.00 -24.77 -37.59
CA LEU A 12 -21.61 -24.46 -37.96
C LEU A 12 -21.44 -23.07 -38.59
N LEU A 13 -22.52 -22.43 -39.06
CA LEU A 13 -22.49 -21.06 -39.57
C LEU A 13 -22.68 -19.98 -38.49
N SER A 14 -23.16 -20.32 -37.30
CA SER A 14 -23.29 -19.37 -36.19
C SER A 14 -21.96 -19.09 -35.46
N LEU A 15 -20.90 -19.87 -35.71
CA LEU A 15 -19.58 -19.62 -35.12
C LEU A 15 -18.70 -18.64 -35.92
N ILE A 16 -19.08 -18.27 -37.15
CA ILE A 16 -18.33 -17.30 -37.98
C ILE A 16 -18.82 -15.85 -37.71
N GLY A 17 -19.90 -15.70 -36.93
CA GLY A 17 -20.37 -14.43 -36.40
C GLY A 17 -19.67 -13.97 -35.11
N LEU A 18 -18.42 -14.38 -34.88
CA LEU A 18 -17.53 -13.72 -33.91
C LEU A 18 -17.21 -12.34 -34.48
N GLY A 19 -18.19 -11.44 -34.36
CA GLY A 19 -18.01 -10.03 -34.56
C GLY A 19 -16.78 -9.61 -33.78
N THR A 20 -15.96 -8.78 -34.40
CA THR A 20 -14.87 -8.07 -33.73
C THR A 20 -15.46 -7.38 -32.51
N LEU A 21 -15.33 -8.00 -31.33
CA LEU A 21 -15.52 -7.27 -30.08
C LEU A 21 -14.60 -6.06 -30.21
N PRO A 22 -15.10 -4.83 -29.99
CA PRO A 22 -14.23 -3.65 -29.99
C PRO A 22 -13.03 -3.98 -29.11
N ALA A 23 -11.83 -3.70 -29.62
CA ALA A 23 -10.59 -3.97 -28.90
C ALA A 23 -10.79 -3.45 -27.48
N GLN A 24 -10.86 -4.39 -26.52
CA GLN A 24 -11.09 -4.04 -25.12
C GLN A 24 -9.95 -3.11 -24.75
N GLU A 25 -10.28 -1.87 -24.37
CA GLU A 25 -9.25 -0.91 -23.98
C GLU A 25 -8.37 -1.59 -22.91
N PRO A 26 -7.04 -1.58 -23.10
CA PRO A 26 -6.16 -2.27 -22.17
C PRO A 26 -6.44 -1.72 -20.78
N LEU A 27 -6.77 -2.62 -19.85
CA LEU A 27 -6.99 -2.24 -18.45
C LEU A 27 -5.73 -1.51 -17.94
N PRO A 28 -5.89 -0.42 -17.17
CA PRO A 28 -4.76 0.20 -16.50
C PRO A 28 -3.97 -0.87 -15.73
N LYS A 29 -2.65 -0.80 -15.77
CA LYS A 29 -1.79 -1.67 -14.99
C LYS A 29 -1.31 -0.93 -13.74
N PRO A 30 -1.18 -1.60 -12.58
CA PRO A 30 -0.53 -1.00 -11.43
C PRO A 30 0.90 -0.58 -11.76
N ASP A 31 1.36 0.52 -11.15
CA ASP A 31 2.77 0.88 -11.19
C ASP A 31 3.62 -0.21 -10.54
N ALA A 32 4.84 -0.39 -11.06
CA ALA A 32 5.78 -1.33 -10.49
C ALA A 32 6.28 -0.85 -9.11
N GLN A 33 6.58 -1.79 -8.22
CA GLN A 33 7.30 -1.48 -6.99
C GLN A 33 8.69 -0.87 -7.31
N PRO A 34 9.18 0.10 -6.50
CA PRO A 34 10.50 0.71 -6.68
C PRO A 34 11.67 -0.26 -6.45
N ASP A 35 11.42 -1.32 -5.67
CA ASP A 35 12.43 -2.32 -5.31
C ASP A 35 11.82 -3.72 -5.44
N ALA A 36 12.61 -4.67 -5.97
CA ALA A 36 12.14 -6.03 -6.20
C ALA A 36 11.78 -6.78 -4.91
N SER A 37 12.34 -6.38 -3.77
CA SER A 37 12.01 -6.94 -2.44
C SER A 37 10.85 -6.23 -1.75
N ALA A 38 10.37 -5.08 -2.25
CA ALA A 38 9.29 -4.34 -1.60
C ALA A 38 7.98 -5.15 -1.60
N LEU A 39 7.35 -5.20 -0.42
CA LEU A 39 6.01 -5.73 -0.20
C LEU A 39 4.96 -4.64 -0.40
N ALA A 40 5.28 -3.41 0.02
CA ALA A 40 4.44 -2.26 -0.19
C ALA A 40 5.28 -0.98 -0.28
N THR A 41 4.74 0.00 -1.01
CA THR A 41 5.29 1.35 -1.12
C THR A 41 4.15 2.35 -0.97
N ILE A 42 4.33 3.33 -0.09
CA ILE A 42 3.41 4.46 0.10
C ILE A 42 4.10 5.71 -0.43
N ILE A 43 3.43 6.43 -1.33
CA ILE A 43 3.91 7.68 -1.92
C ILE A 43 2.93 8.77 -1.50
N ILE A 44 3.41 9.79 -0.78
CA ILE A 44 2.62 10.93 -0.32
C ILE A 44 3.11 12.16 -1.09
N PRO A 45 2.40 12.63 -2.14
CA PRO A 45 2.91 13.67 -3.03
C PRO A 45 3.18 14.99 -2.33
N ASP A 46 2.27 15.37 -1.43
CA ASP A 46 2.37 16.55 -0.57
C ASP A 46 1.90 16.18 0.84
N LEU A 47 2.86 15.96 1.73
CA LEU A 47 2.59 15.59 3.11
C LEU A 47 1.80 16.67 3.87
N LYS A 48 2.02 17.96 3.59
CA LYS A 48 1.33 19.04 4.32
C LYS A 48 -0.14 19.08 3.95
N THR A 49 -0.42 18.96 2.65
CA THR A 49 -1.80 18.90 2.14
C THR A 49 -2.51 17.65 2.67
N ALA A 50 -1.87 16.48 2.61
CA ALA A 50 -2.44 15.24 3.16
C ALA A 50 -2.76 15.36 4.65
N LEU A 51 -1.86 15.92 5.47
CA LEU A 51 -2.11 16.16 6.90
C LEU A 51 -3.28 17.11 7.13
N THR A 52 -3.43 18.15 6.29
CA THR A 52 -4.54 19.09 6.37
C THR A 52 -5.87 18.40 6.08
N HIS A 53 -5.94 17.55 5.06
CA HIS A 53 -7.15 16.78 4.76
C HIS A 53 -7.47 15.77 5.87
N ILE A 54 -6.47 15.10 6.45
CA ILE A 54 -6.67 14.22 7.62
C ILE A 54 -7.23 15.01 8.82
N GLU A 55 -6.71 16.21 9.10
CA GLU A 55 -7.25 17.07 10.16
C GLU A 55 -8.71 17.44 9.91
N LEU A 56 -9.07 17.80 8.67
CA LEU A 56 -10.45 18.15 8.31
C LEU A 56 -11.41 16.98 8.53
N ILE A 57 -10.98 15.75 8.18
CA ILE A 57 -11.76 14.54 8.46
C ILE A 57 -11.87 14.31 9.97
N ALA A 58 -10.76 14.37 10.70
CA ALA A 58 -10.73 14.13 12.14
C ALA A 58 -11.57 15.17 12.93
N GLN A 59 -11.57 16.43 12.50
CA GLN A 59 -12.40 17.49 13.06
C GLN A 59 -13.89 17.18 13.02
N ARG A 60 -14.37 16.35 12.08
CA ARG A 60 -15.79 15.95 12.05
C ARG A 60 -16.18 15.07 13.23
N PHE A 61 -15.23 14.27 13.71
CA PHE A 61 -15.44 13.33 14.81
C PHE A 61 -15.04 13.94 16.16
N SER A 62 -14.15 14.95 16.16
CA SER A 62 -13.64 15.56 17.39
C SER A 62 -13.25 17.04 17.19
N PRO A 63 -14.22 17.93 16.89
CA PRO A 63 -13.96 19.32 16.50
C PRO A 63 -13.26 20.15 17.59
N GLU A 64 -13.53 19.86 18.85
CA GLU A 64 -12.92 20.55 20.00
C GLU A 64 -11.47 20.10 20.27
N THR A 65 -11.11 18.89 19.80
CA THR A 65 -9.80 18.28 20.07
C THR A 65 -8.81 18.53 18.94
N VAL A 66 -9.26 18.46 17.69
CA VAL A 66 -8.39 18.57 16.52
C VAL A 66 -8.41 19.99 15.99
N LYS A 67 -7.35 20.76 16.25
CA LYS A 67 -7.22 22.13 15.73
C LYS A 67 -6.53 22.14 14.36
N PRO A 68 -6.82 23.12 13.49
CA PRO A 68 -6.08 23.29 12.24
C PRO A 68 -4.57 23.43 12.48
N GLY A 69 -3.76 22.71 11.71
CA GLY A 69 -2.30 22.65 11.80
C GLY A 69 -1.76 21.80 12.95
N MET A 70 -2.62 21.16 13.75
CA MET A 70 -2.19 20.38 14.91
C MET A 70 -1.36 19.16 14.53
N LEU A 71 -1.75 18.38 13.53
CA LEU A 71 -1.00 17.21 13.07
C LEU A 71 0.32 17.61 12.43
N ALA A 72 0.33 18.69 11.63
CA ALA A 72 1.57 19.23 11.08
C ALA A 72 2.53 19.72 12.19
N ALA A 73 2.00 20.35 13.25
CA ALA A 73 2.78 20.77 14.40
C ALA A 73 3.27 19.57 15.23
N MET A 74 2.45 18.54 15.44
CA MET A 74 2.82 17.32 16.16
C MET A 74 3.91 16.54 15.41
N LEU A 75 3.73 16.31 14.11
CA LEU A 75 4.71 15.62 13.28
C LEU A 75 5.98 16.47 13.12
N GLY A 76 5.84 17.77 12.84
CA GLY A 76 6.98 18.68 12.75
C GLY A 76 7.77 18.75 14.06
N GLY A 77 7.08 18.80 15.20
CA GLY A 77 7.70 18.77 16.53
C GLY A 77 8.46 17.47 16.79
N SER A 78 7.91 16.31 16.43
CA SER A 78 8.60 15.02 16.59
C SER A 78 9.78 14.86 15.63
N LEU A 79 9.74 15.54 14.48
CA LEU A 79 10.80 15.54 13.48
C LEU A 79 11.81 16.69 13.64
N GLY A 80 11.71 17.49 14.70
CA GLY A 80 12.61 18.63 14.93
C GLY A 80 12.46 19.77 13.91
N ASP A 81 11.38 19.77 13.12
CA ASP A 81 11.04 20.79 12.12
C ASP A 81 9.61 21.29 12.35
N PRO A 82 9.39 22.18 13.34
CA PRO A 82 8.07 22.74 13.61
C PRO A 82 7.44 23.37 12.36
N GLY A 83 6.24 22.92 11.99
CA GLY A 83 5.57 23.37 10.76
C GLY A 83 6.11 22.75 9.47
N LEU A 84 7.02 21.77 9.55
CA LEU A 84 7.61 21.06 8.41
C LEU A 84 8.24 22.04 7.41
N SER A 85 8.88 23.10 7.91
CA SER A 85 9.40 24.23 7.12
C SER A 85 10.55 23.86 6.20
N THR A 86 11.30 22.81 6.53
CA THR A 86 12.47 22.34 5.80
C THR A 86 12.14 21.20 4.82
N LEU A 87 10.93 20.62 4.93
CA LEU A 87 10.39 19.64 3.99
C LEU A 87 10.27 20.28 2.60
N GLU A 88 10.86 19.64 1.59
CA GLU A 88 10.70 20.08 0.20
C GLU A 88 9.28 19.76 -0.30
N ASN A 89 8.81 20.53 -1.30
CA ASN A 89 7.56 20.23 -2.00
C ASN A 89 7.76 19.07 -3.00
N LYS A 90 8.09 17.90 -2.46
CA LYS A 90 8.33 16.65 -3.19
C LYS A 90 7.75 15.47 -2.40
N PRO A 91 7.45 14.35 -3.08
CA PRO A 91 6.81 13.22 -2.41
C PRO A 91 7.63 12.60 -1.28
N VAL A 92 6.98 12.31 -0.15
CA VAL A 92 7.55 11.45 0.89
C VAL A 92 7.24 9.99 0.53
N ILE A 93 8.25 9.12 0.62
CA ILE A 93 8.11 7.70 0.26
C ILE A 93 8.36 6.84 1.50
N VAL A 94 7.49 5.86 1.73
CA VAL A 94 7.68 4.79 2.71
C VAL A 94 7.73 3.47 1.96
N VAL A 95 8.80 2.70 2.14
CA VAL A 95 8.93 1.37 1.53
C VAL A 95 9.03 0.31 2.62
N ILE A 96 8.25 -0.75 2.44
CA ILE A 96 8.13 -1.87 3.36
C ILE A 96 8.62 -3.12 2.63
N ALA A 97 9.56 -3.84 3.25
CA ALA A 97 10.14 -5.08 2.74
C ALA A 97 10.01 -6.21 3.78
N PRO A 98 10.29 -7.48 3.40
CA PRO A 98 10.37 -8.58 4.35
C PRO A 98 11.33 -8.28 5.49
N GLY A 99 10.93 -8.61 6.71
CA GLY A 99 11.76 -8.53 7.91
C GLY A 99 11.23 -9.45 9.00
N VAL A 100 12.07 -9.81 9.97
CA VAL A 100 11.71 -10.69 11.09
C VAL A 100 12.24 -10.11 12.41
N PRO A 101 11.41 -10.01 13.47
CA PRO A 101 9.99 -10.40 13.55
C PRO A 101 9.02 -9.37 12.96
N MET A 102 9.52 -8.22 12.53
CA MET A 102 8.74 -7.11 11.99
C MET A 102 9.24 -6.76 10.58
N PRO A 103 8.38 -6.24 9.69
CA PRO A 103 8.81 -5.77 8.38
C PRO A 103 9.92 -4.74 8.48
N THR A 104 10.86 -4.82 7.55
CA THR A 104 11.87 -3.80 7.34
C THR A 104 11.23 -2.58 6.68
N MET A 105 11.50 -1.39 7.20
CA MET A 105 10.91 -0.15 6.69
C MET A 105 11.98 0.90 6.44
N ALA A 106 11.79 1.67 5.36
CA ALA A 106 12.58 2.84 5.04
C ALA A 106 11.65 4.03 4.75
N PHE A 107 11.94 5.17 5.37
CA PHE A 107 11.30 6.46 5.07
C PHE A 107 12.28 7.31 4.29
N ILE A 108 11.82 7.90 3.19
CA ILE A 108 12.61 8.76 2.32
C ILE A 108 11.93 10.13 2.31
N VAL A 109 12.57 11.09 2.96
CA VAL A 109 12.03 12.42 3.23
C VAL A 109 12.84 13.45 2.47
N PRO A 110 12.29 14.11 1.43
CA PRO A 110 12.98 15.17 0.71
C PRO A 110 13.03 16.44 1.58
N SER A 111 14.23 16.95 1.84
CA SER A 111 14.44 18.08 2.75
C SER A 111 15.62 18.95 2.36
N THR A 112 15.45 20.25 2.53
CA THR A 112 16.52 21.25 2.47
C THR A 112 17.52 21.15 3.63
N LYS A 113 17.17 20.43 4.70
CA LYS A 113 17.98 20.17 5.90
C LYS A 113 17.88 18.70 6.34
N ALA A 114 18.26 17.79 5.44
CA ALA A 114 18.17 16.35 5.67
C ALA A 114 18.72 15.87 7.03
N GLN A 115 19.84 16.46 7.50
CA GLN A 115 20.43 16.09 8.79
C GLN A 115 19.46 16.27 9.98
N GLY A 116 18.61 17.31 9.97
CA GLY A 116 17.64 17.53 11.06
C GLY A 116 16.63 16.38 11.18
N TYR A 117 16.19 15.84 10.04
CA TYR A 117 15.34 14.65 10.01
C TYR A 117 16.07 13.39 10.46
N LEU A 118 17.36 13.24 10.16
CA LEU A 118 18.17 12.12 10.65
C LEU A 118 18.29 12.16 12.19
N ASP A 119 18.60 13.33 12.75
CA ASP A 119 18.74 13.53 14.19
C ASP A 119 17.42 13.24 14.92
N ALA A 120 16.30 13.72 14.36
CA ALA A 120 14.98 13.44 14.91
C ALA A 120 14.56 11.96 14.74
N GLY A 121 14.90 11.35 13.60
CA GLY A 121 14.69 9.92 13.38
C GLY A 121 15.40 9.07 14.43
N ALA A 122 16.65 9.40 14.77
CA ALA A 122 17.39 8.73 15.83
C ALA A 122 16.67 8.83 17.19
N ALA A 123 16.09 10.00 17.52
CA ALA A 123 15.28 10.19 18.74
C ALA A 123 13.99 9.35 18.76
N LEU A 124 13.45 9.01 17.58
CA LEU A 124 12.29 8.12 17.41
C LEU A 124 12.66 6.63 17.29
N GLY A 125 13.93 6.27 17.50
CA GLY A 125 14.42 4.90 17.38
C GLY A 125 14.67 4.44 15.93
N MET A 126 14.66 5.35 14.97
CA MET A 126 15.16 5.13 13.60
C MET A 126 16.64 5.49 13.54
N VAL A 127 17.45 4.66 14.19
CA VAL A 127 18.88 4.93 14.44
C VAL A 127 19.77 4.76 13.20
N MET A 128 19.24 4.20 12.12
CA MET A 128 19.96 4.03 10.87
C MET A 128 19.50 5.11 9.91
N GLY A 129 20.37 6.10 9.69
CA GLY A 129 20.05 7.30 8.91
C GLY A 129 21.15 7.62 7.92
N LYS A 130 20.78 7.99 6.69
CA LYS A 130 21.74 8.45 5.68
C LYS A 130 21.13 9.52 4.80
N THR A 131 21.98 10.47 4.38
CA THR A 131 21.63 11.46 3.37
C THR A 131 22.06 10.98 1.99
N VAL A 132 21.14 11.06 1.01
CA VAL A 132 21.43 10.83 -0.42
C VAL A 132 20.93 12.05 -1.19
N GLY A 133 21.84 12.96 -1.55
CA GLY A 133 21.47 14.27 -2.09
C GLY A 133 20.68 15.09 -1.07
N ASN A 134 19.47 15.52 -1.43
CA ASN A 134 18.54 16.21 -0.52
C ASN A 134 17.53 15.25 0.15
N LEU A 135 17.75 13.95 0.08
CA LEU A 135 16.87 12.95 0.70
C LEU A 135 17.45 12.51 2.03
N ALA A 136 16.66 12.64 3.10
CA ALA A 136 16.91 11.96 4.36
C ALA A 136 16.29 10.56 4.31
N ILE A 137 17.12 9.52 4.46
CA ILE A 137 16.68 8.14 4.58
C ILE A 137 16.68 7.79 6.06
N LEU A 138 15.53 7.36 6.58
CA LEU A 138 15.33 6.96 7.98
C LEU A 138 14.92 5.50 8.04
N ALA A 139 15.61 4.71 8.85
CA ALA A 139 15.33 3.30 9.07
C ALA A 139 15.70 2.89 10.49
N ARG A 140 15.12 1.76 10.95
CA ARG A 140 15.44 1.20 12.28
C ARG A 140 16.71 0.37 12.27
N ASP A 141 16.99 -0.31 11.16
CA ASP A 141 18.03 -1.32 11.03
C ASP A 141 18.81 -1.16 9.70
N PRO A 142 19.98 -1.82 9.57
CA PRO A 142 20.82 -1.68 8.39
C PRO A 142 20.14 -2.12 7.08
N ASP A 143 19.25 -3.12 7.14
CA ASP A 143 18.52 -3.60 5.96
C ASP A 143 17.54 -2.54 5.47
N GLY A 144 16.87 -1.83 6.39
CA GLY A 144 15.99 -0.71 6.08
C GLY A 144 16.76 0.48 5.49
N GLN A 145 17.95 0.77 6.00
CA GLN A 145 18.80 1.80 5.39
C GLN A 145 19.18 1.40 3.95
N ALA A 146 19.64 0.16 3.76
CA ALA A 146 20.02 -0.34 2.44
C ALA A 146 18.83 -0.36 1.46
N LEU A 147 17.62 -0.69 1.93
CA LEU A 147 16.38 -0.58 1.17
C LEU A 147 16.12 0.86 0.74
N GLY A 148 16.19 1.80 1.67
CA GLY A 148 16.00 3.22 1.40
C GLY A 148 17.01 3.76 0.38
N GLU A 149 18.27 3.34 0.44
CA GLU A 149 19.30 3.74 -0.53
C GLU A 149 19.00 3.26 -1.95
N ARG A 150 18.56 2.00 -2.10
CA ARG A 150 18.16 1.46 -3.41
C ARG A 150 16.97 2.20 -4.00
N VAL A 151 15.95 2.45 -3.18
CA VAL A 151 14.75 3.19 -3.60
C VAL A 151 15.10 4.65 -3.92
N ALA A 152 15.96 5.30 -3.14
CA ALA A 152 16.41 6.66 -3.37
C ALA A 152 17.11 6.84 -4.73
N ALA A 153 17.83 5.81 -5.21
CA ALA A 153 18.41 5.82 -6.56
C ALA A 153 17.36 5.90 -7.68
N SER A 154 16.15 5.38 -7.43
CA SER A 154 15.00 5.42 -8.34
C SER A 154 14.00 6.56 -8.04
N TYR A 155 14.32 7.45 -7.09
CA TYR A 155 13.37 8.46 -6.60
C TYR A 155 12.81 9.35 -7.71
N ALA A 156 13.66 9.84 -8.62
CA ALA A 156 13.23 10.69 -9.72
C ALA A 156 12.22 10.01 -10.66
N SER A 157 12.36 8.70 -10.92
CA SER A 157 11.40 7.95 -11.73
C SER A 157 10.09 7.69 -10.99
N LEU A 158 10.14 7.48 -9.67
CA LEU A 158 8.93 7.23 -8.88
C LEU A 158 8.00 8.43 -8.83
N ILE A 159 8.58 9.64 -8.79
CA ILE A 159 7.81 10.87 -8.71
C ILE A 159 7.42 11.42 -10.10
N ALA A 160 7.84 10.77 -11.18
CA ALA A 160 7.52 11.19 -12.54
C ALA A 160 6.05 10.91 -12.91
N THR A 161 5.43 9.90 -12.29
CA THR A 161 4.01 9.60 -12.46
C THR A 161 3.20 10.35 -11.41
N PRO A 162 2.27 11.25 -11.79
CA PRO A 162 1.39 11.91 -10.84
C PRO A 162 0.52 10.91 -10.09
N VAL A 163 0.40 11.12 -8.79
CA VAL A 163 -0.55 10.40 -7.92
C VAL A 163 -1.91 11.06 -8.02
N LYS A 164 -2.99 10.27 -8.18
CA LYS A 164 -4.35 10.78 -8.22
C LYS A 164 -4.94 10.84 -6.81
N GLY A 165 -4.45 11.76 -5.97
CA GLY A 165 -4.94 11.92 -4.60
C GLY A 165 -3.85 12.35 -3.64
N ASP A 166 -4.12 12.14 -2.34
CA ASP A 166 -3.22 12.48 -1.24
C ASP A 166 -2.14 11.43 -1.01
N LEU A 167 -2.39 10.18 -1.43
CA LEU A 167 -1.40 9.11 -1.36
C LEU A 167 -1.66 8.01 -2.40
N ARG A 168 -0.58 7.35 -2.83
CA ARG A 168 -0.60 6.12 -3.63
C ARG A 168 -0.02 4.99 -2.80
N ILE A 169 -0.71 3.86 -2.76
CA ILE A 169 -0.25 2.63 -2.13
C ILE A 169 -0.04 1.60 -3.22
N LEU A 170 1.20 1.16 -3.39
CA LEU A 170 1.56 0.01 -4.21
C LEU A 170 1.73 -1.18 -3.28
N ILE A 171 1.06 -2.29 -3.57
CA ILE A 171 1.15 -3.53 -2.79
C ILE A 171 1.57 -4.64 -3.74
N ALA A 172 2.43 -5.56 -3.29
CA ALA A 172 2.72 -6.82 -3.95
C ALA A 172 2.10 -7.96 -3.09
N PRO A 173 0.80 -8.26 -3.25
CA PRO A 173 0.11 -9.24 -2.41
C PRO A 173 0.79 -10.60 -2.41
N ASP A 174 1.15 -11.13 -3.59
CA ASP A 174 1.91 -12.37 -3.74
C ASP A 174 3.12 -12.46 -2.81
N LYS A 175 3.97 -11.42 -2.78
CA LYS A 175 5.16 -11.36 -1.93
C LYS A 175 4.80 -11.22 -0.45
N LEU A 176 3.78 -10.42 -0.14
CA LEU A 176 3.33 -10.20 1.23
C LEU A 176 2.81 -11.52 1.83
N PHE A 177 2.00 -12.26 1.07
CA PHE A 177 1.48 -13.57 1.46
C PHE A 177 2.54 -14.66 1.44
N ALA A 178 3.50 -14.64 0.50
CA ALA A 178 4.64 -15.55 0.55
C ALA A 178 5.50 -15.33 1.81
N THR A 179 5.68 -14.08 2.23
CA THR A 179 6.51 -13.71 3.38
C THR A 179 5.81 -13.99 4.72
N TYR A 180 4.56 -13.53 4.87
CA TYR A 180 3.86 -13.57 6.16
C TYR A 180 2.70 -14.56 6.22
N GLY A 181 2.36 -15.22 5.11
CA GLY A 181 1.31 -16.24 5.02
C GLY A 181 1.39 -17.30 6.12
N PRO A 182 2.54 -17.94 6.35
CA PRO A 182 2.67 -18.94 7.41
C PRO A 182 2.33 -18.41 8.81
N PHE A 183 2.74 -17.17 9.13
CA PHE A 183 2.40 -16.53 10.40
C PHE A 183 0.91 -16.19 10.50
N MET A 184 0.30 -15.69 9.42
CA MET A 184 -1.13 -15.43 9.36
C MET A 184 -1.95 -16.72 9.52
N THR A 185 -1.59 -17.79 8.81
CA THR A 185 -2.23 -19.11 8.94
C THR A 185 -2.13 -19.63 10.37
N MET A 186 -0.95 -19.51 11.01
CA MET A 186 -0.78 -19.92 12.41
C MET A 186 -1.65 -19.10 13.36
N GLY A 187 -1.74 -17.77 13.16
CA GLY A 187 -2.62 -16.89 13.93
C GLY A 187 -4.08 -17.27 13.80
N LEU A 188 -4.54 -17.55 12.58
CA LEU A 188 -5.91 -17.97 12.28
C LEU A 188 -6.24 -19.33 12.86
N GLN A 189 -5.31 -20.30 12.82
CA GLN A 189 -5.49 -21.59 13.48
C GLN A 189 -5.66 -21.44 14.99
N ARG A 190 -4.88 -20.56 15.63
CA ARG A 190 -5.03 -20.24 17.06
C ARG A 190 -6.36 -19.57 17.35
N ALA A 191 -6.79 -18.62 16.52
CA ALA A 191 -8.09 -17.97 16.65
C ALA A 191 -9.24 -18.98 16.51
N ALA A 192 -9.18 -19.85 15.51
CA ALA A 192 -10.16 -20.93 15.30
C ALA A 192 -10.22 -21.89 16.50
N MET A 193 -9.07 -22.32 17.04
CA MET A 193 -9.02 -23.15 18.24
C MET A 193 -9.63 -22.46 19.47
N GLN A 194 -9.47 -21.14 19.58
CA GLN A 194 -10.07 -20.37 20.67
C GLN A 194 -11.59 -20.20 20.47
N MET A 195 -12.05 -19.95 19.24
CA MET A 195 -13.47 -19.89 18.90
C MET A 195 -14.16 -21.23 19.16
N ALA A 196 -13.52 -22.35 18.85
CA ALA A 196 -14.07 -23.68 19.09
C ALA A 196 -14.35 -23.98 20.57
N LYS A 197 -13.76 -23.21 21.50
CA LYS A 197 -14.03 -23.33 22.95
C LYS A 197 -15.24 -22.50 23.40
N GLN A 198 -15.76 -21.61 22.55
CA GLN A 198 -16.92 -20.78 22.86
C GLN A 198 -18.21 -21.51 22.45
N PRO A 199 -19.21 -21.63 23.34
CA PRO A 199 -20.47 -22.28 23.00
C PRO A 199 -21.15 -21.64 21.78
N GLY A 200 -21.51 -22.44 20.78
CA GLY A 200 -22.23 -21.96 19.59
C GLY A 200 -21.34 -21.40 18.47
N GLN A 201 -20.01 -21.47 18.60
CA GLN A 201 -19.04 -20.99 17.61
C GLN A 201 -18.33 -22.13 16.86
N GLU A 202 -18.77 -23.38 17.02
CA GLU A 202 -18.11 -24.57 16.48
C GLU A 202 -18.08 -24.58 14.95
N MET A 203 -19.13 -24.07 14.30
CA MET A 203 -19.20 -23.97 12.84
C MET A 203 -18.28 -22.85 12.32
N ALA A 204 -18.30 -21.68 12.94
CA ALA A 204 -17.44 -20.56 12.57
C ALA A 204 -15.95 -20.93 12.72
N ALA A 205 -15.58 -21.65 13.78
CA ALA A 205 -14.22 -22.15 13.98
C ALA A 205 -13.75 -23.12 12.87
N LYS A 206 -14.67 -23.87 12.24
CA LYS A 206 -14.35 -24.77 11.12
C LYS A 206 -14.28 -24.05 9.77
N ILE A 207 -15.12 -23.04 9.58
CA ILE A 207 -15.19 -22.26 8.34
C ILE A 207 -13.99 -21.32 8.22
N LEU A 208 -13.58 -20.68 9.32
CA LEU A 208 -12.54 -19.64 9.31
C LEU A 208 -11.22 -20.08 8.63
N PRO A 209 -10.65 -21.27 8.91
CA PRO A 209 -9.44 -21.72 8.21
C PRO A 209 -9.64 -21.94 6.71
N LEU A 210 -10.84 -22.33 6.27
CA LEU A 210 -11.16 -22.55 4.85
C LEU A 210 -11.30 -21.22 4.10
N GLU A 211 -12.02 -20.26 4.69
CA GLU A 211 -12.13 -18.90 4.13
C GLU A 211 -10.76 -18.24 4.02
N ALA A 212 -9.93 -18.39 5.05
CA ALA A 212 -8.56 -17.91 5.02
C ALA A 212 -7.73 -18.58 3.93
N ALA A 213 -7.80 -19.91 3.79
CA ALA A 213 -7.07 -20.62 2.74
C ALA A 213 -7.50 -20.16 1.33
N ALA A 214 -8.81 -19.97 1.11
CA ALA A 214 -9.34 -19.45 -0.15
C ALA A 214 -8.85 -18.02 -0.42
N PHE A 215 -8.89 -17.15 0.59
CA PHE A 215 -8.39 -15.78 0.47
C PHE A 215 -6.89 -15.75 0.16
N LEU A 216 -6.08 -16.54 0.87
CA LEU A 216 -4.64 -16.65 0.64
C LEU A 216 -4.32 -17.15 -0.77
N ALA A 217 -5.09 -18.12 -1.28
CA ALA A 217 -4.92 -18.64 -2.63
C ALA A 217 -5.18 -17.54 -3.68
N ILE A 218 -6.31 -16.85 -3.61
CA ILE A 218 -6.65 -15.75 -4.52
C ILE A 218 -5.60 -14.64 -4.44
N ALA A 219 -5.23 -14.23 -3.23
CA ALA A 219 -4.32 -13.13 -3.05
C ALA A 219 -2.89 -13.44 -3.51
N SER A 220 -2.49 -14.72 -3.52
CA SER A 220 -1.20 -15.15 -4.07
C SER A 220 -1.11 -15.07 -5.60
N GLU A 221 -2.25 -14.96 -6.30
CA GLU A 221 -2.29 -14.76 -7.75
C GLU A 221 -2.17 -13.28 -8.14
N ILE A 222 -2.31 -12.36 -7.19
CA ILE A 222 -2.22 -10.92 -7.42
C ILE A 222 -0.77 -10.48 -7.23
N THR A 223 -0.09 -10.19 -8.35
CA THR A 223 1.33 -9.80 -8.36
C THR A 223 1.57 -8.33 -8.05
N ALA A 224 0.58 -7.48 -8.30
CA ALA A 224 0.62 -6.07 -7.99
C ALA A 224 -0.81 -5.55 -7.75
N SER A 225 -0.93 -4.56 -6.88
CA SER A 225 -2.12 -3.75 -6.75
C SER A 225 -1.71 -2.32 -6.44
N GLN A 226 -2.44 -1.37 -7.01
CA GLN A 226 -2.27 0.04 -6.76
C GLN A 226 -3.59 0.61 -6.25
N MET A 227 -3.49 1.47 -5.25
CA MET A 227 -4.61 2.21 -4.70
C MET A 227 -4.21 3.67 -4.53
N ASP A 228 -4.86 4.56 -5.27
CA ASP A 228 -4.76 6.00 -5.06
C ASP A 228 -5.89 6.42 -4.12
N VAL A 229 -5.54 7.09 -3.03
CA VAL A 229 -6.48 7.54 -2.00
C VAL A 229 -6.57 9.05 -2.04
N ALA A 230 -7.78 9.56 -2.25
CA ALA A 230 -8.07 10.97 -2.13
C ALA A 230 -8.90 11.22 -0.87
N LEU A 231 -8.42 12.16 -0.06
CA LEU A 231 -8.99 12.60 1.19
C LEU A 231 -9.64 13.96 0.93
N ASP A 232 -10.93 14.06 1.20
CA ASP A 232 -11.60 15.34 1.26
C ASP A 232 -12.31 15.49 2.61
N ALA A 233 -12.76 16.71 2.92
CA ALA A 233 -13.40 17.00 4.21
C ALA A 233 -14.70 16.20 4.46
N GLN A 234 -15.22 15.48 3.48
CA GLN A 234 -16.47 14.74 3.50
C GLN A 234 -16.32 13.25 3.24
N THR A 235 -15.36 12.85 2.40
CA THR A 235 -15.22 11.49 1.89
C THR A 235 -13.77 11.04 1.84
N VAL A 236 -13.61 9.72 1.91
CA VAL A 236 -12.37 9.03 1.56
C VAL A 236 -12.69 8.20 0.33
N SER A 237 -12.02 8.48 -0.77
CA SER A 237 -12.23 7.79 -2.05
C SER A 237 -11.00 7.00 -2.46
N PHE A 238 -11.23 5.90 -3.17
CA PHE A 238 -10.21 4.94 -3.57
C PHE A 238 -10.33 4.67 -5.08
N ASP A 239 -9.26 4.92 -5.83
CA ASP A 239 -9.10 4.47 -7.22
C ASP A 239 -8.15 3.27 -7.22
N THR A 240 -8.66 2.07 -7.49
CA THR A 240 -7.92 0.81 -7.35
C THR A 240 -7.68 0.15 -8.70
N VAL A 241 -6.44 -0.28 -8.90
CA VAL A 241 -6.00 -1.06 -10.06
C VAL A 241 -5.35 -2.36 -9.54
N ILE A 242 -5.68 -3.49 -10.15
CA ILE A 242 -5.17 -4.83 -9.83
C ILE A 242 -4.58 -5.44 -11.10
#